data_AF-A0A832SJY1-F1
#
_entry.id   AF-A0A832SJY1-F1
#
_cell.length_a   1.000
_cell.length_b   1.000
_cell.length_c   1.000
_cell.angle_alpha   90.00
_cell.angle_beta   90.00
_cell.angle_gamma   90.00
#
_symmetry.space_group_name_H-M   'P 1'
#
loop_
_entity.id
_entity.type
_entity.pdbx_description
1 polymer ?
#
loop_
_entity_poly.entity_id
_entity_poly.type
_entity_poly.pdbx_seq_one_letter_code
_entity_poly.pdbx_strand_id
1 'polypeptide(L)' 'KGEKWTGVDVMKGKVGNMKSSEIIEPLAVKNQIVSAATEAACMILRIDDVIAIAKSAGPPGGDMGGMGGM' A
#
# COMPACT_ATOMS: atom_id res chain seq x y z
N LYS A 1 -33.92 -7.43 0.54
CA LYS A 1 -32.73 -7.18 1.41
C LYS A 1 -31.76 -8.34 1.19
N GLY A 2 -30.49 -8.06 0.88
CA GLY A 2 -29.45 -9.09 0.85
C GLY A 2 -29.01 -9.50 2.26
N GLU A 3 -28.37 -10.65 2.38
CA GLU A 3 -27.79 -11.11 3.66
C GLU A 3 -26.53 -10.30 3.99
N LYS A 4 -26.47 -9.71 5.20
CA LYS A 4 -25.42 -8.74 5.57
C LYS A 4 -24.03 -9.36 5.61
N TRP A 5 -23.95 -10.64 5.97
CA TRP A 5 -22.69 -11.36 6.16
C TRP A 5 -22.24 -12.15 4.94
N THR A 6 -22.90 -11.97 3.79
CA THR A 6 -22.42 -12.56 2.55
C THR A 6 -21.04 -12.01 2.20
N GLY A 7 -20.06 -12.91 2.07
CA GLY A 7 -18.70 -12.58 1.68
C GLY A 7 -18.02 -13.75 0.97
N VAL A 8 -16.76 -13.56 0.59
CA VAL A 8 -15.95 -14.57 -0.10
C VAL A 8 -14.97 -15.19 0.90
N ASP A 9 -15.13 -16.49 1.18
CA ASP A 9 -14.11 -17.28 1.85
C ASP A 9 -13.02 -17.60 0.84
N VAL A 10 -11.93 -16.83 0.88
CA VAL A 10 -10.81 -16.97 -0.06
C VAL A 10 -10.04 -18.28 0.10
N MET A 11 -10.08 -18.90 1.29
CA MET A 11 -9.42 -20.18 1.54
C MET A 11 -10.19 -21.32 0.87
N LYS A 12 -11.52 -21.22 0.82
CA LYS A 12 -12.40 -22.19 0.15
C LYS A 12 -12.76 -21.82 -1.29
N GLY A 13 -12.44 -20.58 -1.72
CA GLY A 13 -12.80 -20.04 -3.03
C GLY A 13 -14.31 -19.96 -3.28
N LYS A 14 -15.11 -19.76 -2.22
CA LYS A 14 -16.59 -19.81 -2.30
C LYS A 14 -17.23 -18.63 -1.61
N VAL A 15 -18.41 -18.25 -2.10
CA VAL A 15 -19.29 -17.28 -1.42
C VAL A 15 -19.98 -17.99 -0.24
N GLY A 16 -20.04 -17.33 0.90
CA GLY A 16 -20.67 -17.87 2.10
C GLY A 16 -21.01 -16.79 3.12
N ASN A 17 -21.51 -17.20 4.28
CA ASN A 17 -21.76 -16.30 5.41
C ASN A 17 -20.52 -16.24 6.31
N MET A 18 -19.87 -15.08 6.35
CA MET A 18 -18.58 -14.87 7.03
C MET A 18 -18.71 -15.04 8.55
N LYS A 19 -19.84 -14.62 9.14
CA LYS A 19 -20.08 -14.76 10.58
C LYS A 19 -20.17 -16.23 10.99
N SER A 20 -20.93 -17.03 10.25
CA SER A 20 -21.04 -18.48 10.53
C SER A 20 -19.75 -19.25 10.24
N SER A 21 -18.87 -18.68 9.40
CA SER A 21 -17.56 -19.25 9.09
C SER A 21 -16.45 -18.77 10.03
N GLU A 22 -16.81 -18.01 11.08
CA GLU A 22 -15.89 -17.42 12.06
C GLU A 22 -14.81 -16.50 11.44
N ILE A 23 -15.06 -15.97 10.25
CA ILE A 23 -14.20 -15.01 9.57
C ILE A 23 -14.64 -13.61 10.02
N ILE A 24 -13.93 -13.06 11.01
CA ILE A 24 -14.27 -11.79 11.66
C ILE A 24 -13.11 -10.80 11.52
N GLU A 25 -13.46 -9.54 11.34
CA GLU A 25 -12.49 -8.44 11.22
C GLU A 25 -12.70 -7.43 12.36
N PRO A 26 -11.63 -6.88 12.97
CA PRO A 26 -11.76 -5.90 14.02
C PRO A 26 -12.39 -4.61 13.50
N LEU A 27 -13.46 -4.15 14.15
CA LEU A 27 -14.16 -2.91 13.77
C LEU A 27 -13.23 -1.69 13.79
N ALA A 28 -12.40 -1.57 14.82
CA ALA A 28 -11.47 -0.45 14.97
C ALA A 28 -10.49 -0.37 13.78
N VAL A 29 -9.94 -1.51 13.35
CA VAL A 29 -9.00 -1.59 12.22
C VAL A 29 -9.71 -1.22 10.92
N LYS A 30 -10.94 -1.72 10.69
CA LYS A 30 -11.70 -1.41 9.47
C LYS A 30 -12.05 0.08 9.36
N ASN A 31 -12.46 0.69 10.46
CA ASN A 31 -12.75 2.13 10.49
C ASN A 31 -11.49 2.95 10.18
N GLN A 32 -10.36 2.61 10.79
CA GLN A 32 -9.09 3.31 10.55
C GLN A 32 -8.61 3.16 9.11
N ILE A 33 -8.73 1.97 8.51
CA ILE A 33 -8.33 1.73 7.11
C ILE A 33 -9.17 2.59 6.15
N VAL A 34 -10.49 2.67 6.35
CA VAL A 34 -11.36 3.49 5.49
C VAL A 34 -10.99 4.98 5.60
N SER A 35 -10.77 5.48 6.82
CA SER A 35 -10.35 6.87 7.03
C SER A 35 -8.99 7.15 6.39
N ALA A 36 -7.99 6.32 6.65
CA ALA A 36 -6.63 6.50 6.11
C ALA A 36 -6.59 6.42 4.58
N ALA A 37 -7.33 5.48 3.97
CA ALA A 37 -7.45 5.39 2.52
C ALA A 37 -8.11 6.63 1.92
N THR A 38 -9.13 7.17 2.60
CA THR A 38 -9.82 8.40 2.17
C THR A 38 -8.88 9.61 2.25
N GLU A 39 -8.12 9.75 3.33
CA GLU A 39 -7.13 10.83 3.49
C GLU A 39 -6.06 10.76 2.40
N ALA A 40 -5.47 9.58 2.17
CA ALA A 40 -4.47 9.38 1.13
C ALA A 40 -5.03 9.67 -0.27
N ALA A 41 -6.24 9.20 -0.57
CA ALA A 41 -6.90 9.50 -1.84
C ALA A 41 -7.15 11.01 -2.01
N CYS A 42 -7.64 11.69 -0.97
CA CYS A 42 -7.83 13.14 -0.98
C CYS A 42 -6.51 13.89 -1.18
N MET A 43 -5.41 13.42 -0.57
CA MET A 43 -4.08 14.00 -0.76
C MET A 43 -3.66 13.91 -2.23
N ILE A 44 -3.76 12.73 -2.83
CA ILE A 44 -3.38 12.52 -4.25
C ILE A 44 -4.24 13.38 -5.19
N LEU A 45 -5.55 13.43 -4.97
CA LEU A 45 -6.48 14.19 -5.82
C LEU A 45 -6.28 15.72 -5.73
N ARG A 46 -5.62 16.21 -4.68
CA ARG A 46 -5.32 17.64 -4.50
C ARG A 46 -3.97 18.06 -5.07
N ILE A 47 -3.19 17.12 -5.61
CA ILE A 47 -1.91 17.45 -6.25
C ILE A 47 -2.22 18.03 -7.62
N ASP A 48 -1.89 19.32 -7.79
CA ASP A 48 -2.05 20.00 -9.08
C ASP A 48 -0.86 19.72 -10.01
N ASP A 49 0.37 19.79 -9.49
CA ASP A 49 1.60 19.53 -10.23
C ASP A 49 2.63 18.76 -9.41
N VAL A 50 3.38 17.88 -10.08
CA VAL A 50 4.52 17.14 -9.50
C VAL A 50 5.80 17.58 -10.19
N ILE A 51 6.71 18.22 -9.45
CA ILE A 51 8.06 18.53 -9.93
C ILE A 51 8.98 17.37 -9.54
N ALA A 52 9.30 16.51 -10.52
CA ALA A 52 10.25 15.42 -10.33
C ALA A 52 11.66 15.87 -10.71
N ILE A 53 12.62 15.77 -9.78
CA ILE A 53 14.03 15.99 -10.08
C ILE A 53 14.60 14.65 -10.58
N ALA A 54 15.25 14.64 -11.74
CA ALA A 54 16.01 13.48 -12.18
C ALA A 54 17.01 13.11 -11.08
N LYS A 55 17.21 11.81 -10.81
CA LYS A 55 18.28 11.37 -9.90
C LYS A 55 19.56 12.07 -10.33
N SER A 56 20.11 12.93 -9.47
CA SER A 56 21.47 13.42 -9.66
C SER A 56 22.34 12.19 -9.81
N ALA A 57 23.11 12.11 -10.90
CA ALA A 57 24.24 11.19 -10.94
C ALA A 57 24.95 11.39 -9.60
N GLY A 58 25.05 10.32 -8.81
CA GLY A 58 25.80 10.38 -7.55
C GLY A 58 27.17 11.00 -7.84
N PRO A 59 27.81 11.62 -6.83
CA PRO A 59 29.13 12.23 -7.02
C PRO A 59 29.99 11.27 -7.85
N PRO A 60 30.68 11.75 -8.91
CA PRO A 60 31.50 10.91 -9.76
C PRO A 60 32.30 9.97 -8.86
N GLY A 61 32.07 8.66 -9.01
CA GLY A 61 32.82 7.67 -8.24
C GLY A 61 34.28 8.04 -8.41
N GLY A 62 34.93 8.42 -7.31
CA GLY A 62 36.33 8.78 -7.34
C GLY A 62 37.07 7.65 -8.02
N ASP A 63 37.90 7.98 -9.01
CA ASP A 63 38.85 7.07 -9.63
C ASP A 63 39.60 6.33 -8.50
N MET A 64 39.18 5.10 -8.16
CA MET A 64 40.10 4.08 -7.67
C MET A 64 40.88 3.55 -8.88
N GLY A 65 41.56 4.46 -9.55
CA GLY A 65 42.48 4.20 -10.64
C GLY A 65 43.90 4.37 -10.11
N GLY A 66 44.48 3.27 -9.64
CA GLY A 66 45.93 3.04 -9.67
C GLY A 66 46.80 3.90 -8.75
N MET A 67 47.20 3.32 -7.62
CA MET A 67 48.57 3.49 -7.11
C MET A 67 49.00 2.17 -6.46
N GLY A 68 49.31 1.21 -7.33
CA GLY A 68 50.33 0.23 -7.00
C GLY A 68 51.70 0.85 -7.26
N GLY A 69 52.65 0.59 -6.36
CA GLY A 69 54.08 0.80 -6.62
C GLY A 69 54.72 1.98 -5.89
N MET A 70 54.89 1.85 -4.57
CA MET A 70 56.17 1.97 -3.83
C MET A 70 55.91 1.89 -2.34
#